data_AF-A0A5A7RP40-F1
#
_entry.id   AF-A0A5A7RP40-F1
#
_cell.length_a   1.000
_cell.length_b   1.000
_cell.length_c   1.000
_cell.angle_alpha   90.00
_cell.angle_beta   90.00
_cell.angle_gamma   90.00
#
_symmetry.space_group_name_H-M   'P 1'
#
loop_
_entity.id
_entity.type
_entity.pdbx_description
1 polymer ?
#
loop_
_entity_poly.entity_id
_entity_poly.type
_entity_poly.pdbx_seq_one_letter_code
_entity_poly.pdbx_strand_id
1 'polypeptide(L)'
;MKFKKTDVQVQIRLLIKINNALKIENLSLKKANSDADYNQIDKRWVDSYKEMWHFDNKIATALKLFTGEVKPSLHPEMLKIDISQLRDSRRVFLTELKDEIVHKIISFFNENKILVVSDILKGRGGFAADWILVTRYNKADDTTTWILKDINTAMNFFGKGEVKVSPRGSLYIGKITMQRKGGTPDPTKLQFKIKPCELFKLEGKKWKK
;
A
#
# COMPACT_ATOMS: atom_id res chain seq x y z
N MET A 1 -14.12 -12.77 13.57
CA MET A 1 -13.58 -11.40 13.74
C MET A 1 -12.19 -11.29 13.09
N LYS A 2 -12.08 -11.24 11.74
CA LYS A 2 -10.83 -11.56 10.98
C LYS A 2 -10.18 -10.40 10.19
N PHE A 3 -10.63 -9.15 10.35
CA PHE A 3 -10.21 -8.02 9.48
C PHE A 3 -10.03 -6.66 10.18
N LYS A 4 -9.51 -6.60 11.42
CA LYS A 4 -9.18 -5.30 12.02
C LYS A 4 -7.70 -4.95 11.82
N LYS A 5 -7.42 -3.74 11.31
CA LYS A 5 -6.11 -3.22 10.90
C LYS A 5 -5.74 -1.88 11.58
N THR A 6 -6.34 -1.61 12.73
CA THR A 6 -6.37 -0.25 13.27
C THR A 6 -5.71 -0.23 14.64
N ASP A 7 -4.56 0.44 14.75
CA ASP A 7 -3.86 0.65 16.02
C ASP A 7 -4.61 1.64 16.93
N VAL A 8 -5.30 2.64 16.34
CA VAL A 8 -6.31 3.51 16.99
C VAL A 8 -7.37 3.85 15.94
N GLN A 9 -8.64 3.50 16.19
CA GLN A 9 -9.76 4.01 15.39
C GLN A 9 -10.26 5.29 16.07
N VAL A 10 -9.79 6.44 15.61
CA VAL A 10 -10.42 7.71 15.99
C VAL A 10 -11.67 7.89 15.11
N GLN A 11 -12.81 7.39 15.59
CA GLN A 11 -14.10 7.74 15.03
C GLN A 11 -14.53 9.08 15.62
N ILE A 12 -14.34 10.17 14.88
CA ILE A 12 -15.02 11.42 15.21
C ILE A 12 -16.44 11.30 14.65
N ARG A 13 -17.37 10.83 15.48
CA ARG A 13 -18.79 10.87 15.10
C ARG A 13 -19.27 12.32 15.19
N LEU A 14 -19.31 12.99 14.06
CA LEU A 14 -20.00 14.28 13.92
C LEU A 14 -21.51 14.03 13.90
N LEU A 15 -22.12 13.95 15.08
CA LEU A 15 -23.57 13.85 15.24
C LEU A 15 -24.22 15.19 14.86
N ILE A 16 -24.37 15.45 13.56
CA ILE A 16 -25.07 16.65 13.07
C ILE A 16 -26.56 16.40 13.19
N LYS A 17 -27.15 16.75 14.34
CA LYS A 17 -28.60 16.65 14.54
C LYS A 17 -29.29 17.85 13.89
N ILE A 18 -29.64 17.70 12.62
CA ILE A 18 -30.60 18.56 11.92
C ILE A 18 -31.82 17.69 11.64
N ASN A 19 -33.00 18.10 12.13
CA ASN A 19 -34.25 17.38 11.89
C ASN A 19 -34.19 15.86 12.25
N ASN A 20 -33.52 15.50 13.34
CA ASN A 20 -33.39 14.12 13.84
C ASN A 20 -32.53 13.17 12.98
N ALA A 21 -31.79 13.68 11.98
CA ALA A 21 -30.83 12.87 11.21
C ALA A 21 -29.47 12.73 11.92
N LEU A 22 -28.79 11.60 11.71
CA LEU A 22 -27.45 11.32 12.24
C LEU A 22 -26.46 11.10 11.10
N LYS A 23 -25.37 11.86 11.06
CA LYS A 23 -24.25 11.63 10.13
C LYS A 23 -23.06 11.02 10.87
N ILE A 24 -22.35 10.09 10.23
CA ILE A 24 -21.13 9.47 10.76
C ILE A 24 -20.07 9.55 9.66
N GLU A 25 -18.86 9.98 10.02
CA GLU A 25 -17.72 10.14 9.11
C GLU A 25 -16.50 9.45 9.74
N ASN A 26 -15.83 8.57 8.99
CA ASN A 26 -14.66 7.84 9.45
C ASN A 26 -13.36 8.52 8.97
N LEU A 27 -12.42 8.74 9.89
CA LEU A 27 -11.15 9.40 9.60
C LEU A 27 -9.96 8.44 9.68
N SER A 28 -9.16 8.39 8.62
CA SER A 28 -7.86 7.70 8.59
C SER A 28 -6.74 8.67 8.97
N LEU A 29 -5.91 8.31 9.95
CA LEU A 29 -4.82 9.16 10.44
C LEU A 29 -3.46 8.66 9.94
N LYS A 30 -2.62 9.58 9.46
CA LYS A 30 -1.21 9.31 9.12
C LYS A 30 -0.31 10.39 9.67
N LYS A 31 0.56 10.01 10.60
CA LYS A 31 1.68 10.85 11.06
C LYS A 31 2.89 10.60 10.18
N ALA A 32 3.51 11.68 9.72
CA ALA A 32 4.79 11.67 9.05
C ALA A 32 5.69 12.77 9.63
N ASN A 33 6.99 12.61 9.47
CA ASN A 33 7.95 13.67 9.73
C ASN A 33 8.50 14.17 8.39
N SER A 34 9.01 15.40 8.36
CA SER A 34 9.64 15.97 7.16
C SER A 34 10.77 15.10 6.58
N ASP A 35 11.42 14.29 7.42
CA ASP A 35 12.52 13.36 7.08
C ASP A 35 12.12 11.87 7.05
N ALA A 36 10.87 11.54 7.40
CA ALA A 36 10.36 10.17 7.45
C ALA A 36 8.90 10.12 6.96
N ASP A 37 8.76 10.05 5.64
CA ASP A 37 7.49 10.09 4.91
C ASP A 37 7.28 8.80 4.11
N TYR A 38 7.18 7.66 4.81
CA TYR A 38 6.90 6.39 4.15
C TYR A 38 6.11 5.44 5.05
N ASN A 39 4.79 5.57 5.00
CA ASN A 39 3.88 4.93 5.93
C ASN A 39 3.25 3.67 5.33
N GLN A 40 3.10 2.65 6.18
CA GLN A 40 2.28 1.48 5.86
C GLN A 40 0.80 1.89 5.79
N ILE A 41 0.13 1.44 4.73
CA ILE A 41 -1.32 1.57 4.58
C ILE A 41 -2.03 0.23 4.70
N ASP A 42 -1.40 -0.83 4.20
CA ASP A 42 -2.01 -2.15 4.21
C ASP A 42 -0.92 -3.24 4.25
N LYS A 43 -1.17 -4.33 4.99
CA LYS A 43 -0.31 -5.50 5.04
C LYS A 43 -1.10 -6.77 5.36
N ARG A 44 -0.89 -7.86 4.60
CA ARG A 44 -1.44 -9.21 4.85
C ARG A 44 -0.52 -10.29 4.26
N TRP A 45 -0.82 -11.55 4.52
CA TRP A 45 -0.26 -12.68 3.78
C TRP A 45 -0.78 -12.68 2.34
N VAL A 46 -0.02 -13.24 1.40
CA VAL A 46 -0.42 -13.27 -0.02
C VAL A 46 -1.77 -13.96 -0.22
N ASP A 47 -2.04 -15.06 0.49
CA ASP A 47 -3.32 -15.77 0.36
C ASP A 47 -4.52 -14.92 0.78
N SER A 48 -4.36 -14.01 1.75
CA SER A 48 -5.44 -13.09 2.11
C SER A 48 -5.78 -12.13 0.97
N TYR A 49 -4.78 -11.68 0.20
CA TYR A 49 -5.04 -10.85 -0.98
C TYR A 49 -5.58 -11.66 -2.15
N LYS A 50 -5.15 -12.92 -2.28
CA LYS A 50 -5.68 -13.85 -3.27
C LYS A 50 -7.18 -14.08 -3.06
N GLU A 51 -7.59 -14.31 -1.82
CA GLU A 51 -9.01 -14.42 -1.45
C GLU A 51 -9.78 -13.13 -1.74
N MET A 52 -9.17 -11.95 -1.49
CA MET A 52 -9.83 -10.66 -1.68
C MET A 52 -9.96 -10.21 -3.14
N TRP A 53 -8.95 -10.50 -3.97
CA TRP A 53 -8.84 -9.98 -5.34
C TRP A 53 -8.85 -11.06 -6.42
N HIS A 54 -8.96 -12.33 -6.01
CA HIS A 54 -9.15 -13.48 -6.90
C HIS A 54 -8.10 -13.63 -8.02
N PHE A 55 -6.85 -13.21 -7.78
CA PHE A 55 -5.76 -13.51 -8.72
C PHE A 55 -5.42 -15.00 -8.75
N ASP A 56 -4.89 -15.45 -9.89
CA ASP A 56 -4.60 -16.86 -10.13
C ASP A 56 -3.48 -17.42 -9.23
N ASN A 57 -3.35 -18.76 -9.22
CA ASN A 57 -2.31 -19.44 -8.45
C ASN A 57 -0.89 -19.05 -8.87
N LYS A 58 -0.67 -18.71 -10.14
CA LYS A 58 0.66 -18.35 -10.66
C LYS A 58 1.12 -17.00 -10.11
N ILE A 59 0.22 -16.01 -10.05
CA ILE A 59 0.45 -14.73 -9.38
C ILE A 59 0.66 -14.95 -7.88
N ALA A 60 -0.17 -15.79 -7.24
CA ALA A 60 -0.02 -16.09 -5.81
C ALA A 60 1.35 -16.69 -5.48
N THR A 61 1.80 -17.70 -6.23
CA THR A 61 3.12 -18.30 -6.03
C THR A 61 4.24 -17.30 -6.29
N ALA A 62 4.15 -16.50 -7.36
CA ALA A 62 5.14 -15.46 -7.64
C ALA A 62 5.23 -14.42 -6.53
N LEU A 63 4.10 -13.99 -5.97
CA LEU A 63 4.06 -13.05 -4.86
C LEU A 63 4.58 -13.68 -3.55
N LYS A 64 4.36 -14.98 -3.33
CA LYS A 64 4.93 -15.71 -2.18
C LYS A 64 6.45 -15.85 -2.26
N LEU A 65 6.98 -16.10 -3.46
CA LEU A 65 8.42 -16.02 -3.71
C LEU A 65 8.93 -14.59 -3.47
N PHE A 66 8.17 -13.60 -3.92
CA PHE A 66 8.54 -12.19 -3.75
C PHE A 66 8.66 -11.75 -2.30
N THR A 67 7.74 -12.20 -1.46
CA THR A 67 7.73 -11.88 -0.03
C THR A 67 8.63 -12.79 0.81
N GLY A 68 9.01 -13.95 0.26
CA GLY A 68 9.74 -15.00 0.98
C GLY A 68 8.85 -15.89 1.84
N GLU A 69 7.53 -15.91 1.60
CA GLU A 69 6.63 -16.94 2.15
C GLU A 69 7.01 -18.34 1.66
N VAL A 70 7.52 -18.42 0.43
CA VAL A 70 8.02 -19.64 -0.21
C VAL A 70 9.48 -19.43 -0.61
N LYS A 71 10.31 -20.46 -0.38
CA LYS A 71 11.74 -20.40 -0.71
C LYS A 71 11.96 -20.44 -2.24
N PRO A 72 12.95 -19.70 -2.78
CA PRO A 72 13.27 -19.73 -4.20
C PRO A 72 13.57 -21.13 -4.76
N SER A 73 14.19 -22.00 -3.95
CA SER A 73 14.54 -23.38 -4.33
C SER A 73 13.35 -24.28 -4.63
N LEU A 74 12.13 -23.91 -4.21
CA LEU A 74 10.92 -24.69 -4.48
C LEU A 74 10.33 -24.39 -5.85
N HIS A 75 10.69 -23.25 -6.45
CA HIS A 75 10.17 -22.82 -7.76
C HIS A 75 11.27 -22.21 -8.65
N PRO A 76 12.38 -22.92 -8.91
CA PRO A 76 13.43 -22.43 -9.81
C PRO A 76 12.90 -22.10 -11.22
N GLU A 77 11.87 -22.80 -11.68
CA GLU A 77 11.24 -22.62 -12.99
C GLU A 77 10.61 -21.25 -13.20
N MET A 78 10.35 -20.49 -12.13
CA MET A 78 9.78 -19.14 -12.17
C MET A 78 10.85 -18.04 -12.27
N LEU A 79 12.13 -18.39 -12.13
CA LEU A 79 13.25 -17.45 -12.12
C LEU A 79 13.84 -17.32 -13.53
N LYS A 80 14.37 -16.13 -13.83
CA LYS A 80 15.17 -15.91 -15.05
C LYS A 80 16.68 -15.86 -14.80
N ILE A 81 17.07 -15.93 -13.53
CA ILE A 81 18.46 -16.03 -13.08
C ILE A 81 18.62 -17.29 -12.24
N ASP A 82 19.86 -17.73 -12.08
CA ASP A 82 20.18 -18.88 -11.26
C ASP A 82 19.97 -18.59 -9.77
N ILE A 83 19.65 -19.61 -8.96
CA ILE A 83 19.38 -19.44 -7.52
C ILE A 83 20.62 -18.89 -6.79
N SER A 84 21.81 -19.28 -7.24
CA SER A 84 23.09 -18.80 -6.69
C SER A 84 23.33 -17.30 -6.94
N GLN A 85 22.62 -16.69 -7.89
CA GLN A 85 22.76 -15.28 -8.26
C GLN A 85 21.69 -14.37 -7.63
N LEU A 86 20.78 -14.94 -6.81
CA LEU A 86 19.75 -14.16 -6.12
C LEU A 86 20.38 -13.13 -5.19
N ARG A 87 19.84 -11.90 -5.21
CA ARG A 87 20.30 -10.82 -4.32
C ARG A 87 19.96 -11.06 -2.85
N ASP A 88 18.95 -11.87 -2.57
CA ASP A 88 18.53 -12.24 -1.22
C ASP A 88 18.03 -13.70 -1.25
N SER A 89 18.76 -14.63 -0.64
CA SER A 89 18.44 -16.06 -0.66
C SER A 89 17.08 -16.42 -0.04
N ARG A 90 16.46 -15.49 0.71
CA ARG A 90 15.18 -15.70 1.39
C ARG A 90 13.98 -15.42 0.51
N ARG A 91 14.15 -14.80 -0.66
CA ARG A 91 13.04 -14.34 -1.52
C ARG A 91 13.50 -14.13 -2.97
N VAL A 92 12.59 -13.66 -3.80
CA VAL A 92 12.88 -13.27 -5.19
C VAL A 92 12.45 -11.82 -5.38
N PHE A 93 13.19 -11.02 -6.12
CA PHE A 93 12.70 -9.70 -6.53
C PHE A 93 11.92 -9.81 -7.83
N LEU A 94 11.01 -8.86 -8.12
CA LEU A 94 10.26 -8.91 -9.38
C LEU A 94 11.16 -8.83 -10.62
N THR A 95 12.32 -8.18 -10.52
CA THR A 95 13.32 -8.14 -11.60
C THR A 95 14.07 -9.47 -11.80
N GLU A 96 13.88 -10.46 -10.93
CA GLU A 96 14.54 -11.77 -10.97
C GLU A 96 13.58 -12.90 -11.40
N LEU A 97 12.28 -12.60 -11.49
CA LEU A 97 11.26 -13.47 -12.08
C LEU A 97 11.31 -13.40 -13.61
N LYS A 98 10.86 -14.46 -14.27
CA LYS A 98 10.66 -14.47 -15.72
C LYS A 98 9.69 -13.38 -16.17
N ASP A 99 9.97 -12.81 -17.33
CA ASP A 99 9.27 -11.61 -17.81
C ASP A 99 7.78 -11.87 -18.08
N GLU A 100 7.39 -13.09 -18.46
CA GLU A 100 5.96 -13.44 -18.62
C GLU A 100 5.21 -13.46 -17.27
N ILE A 101 5.89 -13.81 -16.18
CA ILE A 101 5.30 -13.81 -14.83
C ILE A 101 5.14 -12.36 -14.35
N VAL A 102 6.18 -11.55 -14.56
CA VAL A 102 6.16 -10.12 -14.23
C VAL A 102 5.04 -9.41 -15.01
N HIS A 103 4.89 -9.70 -16.31
CA HIS A 103 3.80 -9.16 -17.12
C HIS A 103 2.43 -9.54 -16.56
N LYS A 104 2.21 -10.81 -16.18
CA LYS A 104 0.94 -11.24 -15.56
C LYS A 104 0.63 -10.45 -14.28
N ILE A 105 1.63 -10.23 -13.42
CA ILE A 105 1.47 -9.43 -12.20
C ILE A 105 1.10 -7.99 -12.55
N ILE A 106 1.83 -7.36 -13.48
CA ILE A 106 1.57 -5.97 -13.90
C ILE A 106 0.17 -5.84 -14.48
N SER A 107 -0.21 -6.72 -15.43
CA SER A 107 -1.53 -6.72 -16.06
C SER A 107 -2.64 -6.83 -15.02
N PHE A 108 -2.54 -7.78 -14.10
CA PHE A 108 -3.52 -7.95 -13.03
C PHE A 108 -3.71 -6.67 -12.20
N PHE A 109 -2.60 -6.07 -11.72
CA PHE A 109 -2.67 -4.86 -10.90
C PHE A 109 -3.09 -3.62 -11.69
N ASN A 110 -2.87 -3.61 -13.00
CA ASN A 110 -3.31 -2.53 -13.88
C ASN A 110 -4.83 -2.61 -14.16
N GLU A 111 -5.33 -3.79 -14.48
CA GLU A 111 -6.75 -4.07 -14.72
C GLU A 111 -7.60 -3.88 -13.45
N ASN A 112 -7.06 -4.29 -12.29
CA ASN A 112 -7.77 -4.25 -11.01
C ASN A 112 -7.36 -3.04 -10.14
N LYS A 113 -6.75 -2.03 -10.74
CA LYS A 113 -6.09 -0.94 -10.01
C LYS A 113 -7.03 -0.17 -9.08
N ILE A 114 -8.23 0.17 -9.56
CA ILE A 114 -9.23 0.90 -8.76
C ILE A 114 -9.64 0.07 -7.54
N LEU A 115 -9.90 -1.23 -7.74
CA LEU A 115 -10.26 -2.18 -6.68
C LEU A 115 -9.14 -2.27 -5.64
N VAL A 116 -7.91 -2.51 -6.07
CA VAL A 116 -6.73 -2.63 -5.20
C VAL A 116 -6.51 -1.36 -4.39
N VAL A 117 -6.50 -0.20 -5.05
CA VAL A 117 -6.29 1.12 -4.41
C VAL A 117 -7.40 1.41 -3.39
N SER A 118 -8.66 1.12 -3.74
CA SER A 118 -9.79 1.28 -2.83
C SER A 118 -9.66 0.40 -1.59
N ASP A 119 -9.34 -0.88 -1.77
CA ASP A 119 -9.25 -1.82 -0.66
C ASP A 119 -8.12 -1.49 0.33
N ILE A 120 -6.99 -0.99 -0.16
CA ILE A 120 -5.81 -0.71 0.69
C ILE A 120 -5.81 0.69 1.32
N LEU A 121 -6.58 1.65 0.77
CA LEU A 121 -6.69 3.01 1.33
C LEU A 121 -8.00 3.25 2.07
N LYS A 122 -9.12 2.89 1.45
CA LYS A 122 -10.47 3.14 1.96
C LYS A 122 -10.97 1.97 2.80
N GLY A 123 -10.73 0.74 2.35
CA GLY A 123 -11.34 -0.46 2.92
C GLY A 123 -12.83 -0.61 2.55
N ARG A 124 -13.54 -1.51 3.24
CA ARG A 124 -14.94 -1.85 2.96
C ARG A 124 -15.80 -1.88 4.24
N GLY A 125 -17.11 -1.78 4.08
CA GLY A 125 -18.10 -1.87 5.17
C GLY A 125 -18.25 -0.57 5.97
N GLY A 126 -18.99 -0.62 7.07
CA GLY A 126 -19.33 0.56 7.90
C GLY A 126 -18.16 1.28 8.59
N PHE A 127 -16.94 0.76 8.44
CA PHE A 127 -15.70 1.35 8.96
C PHE A 127 -14.73 1.75 7.84
N ALA A 128 -15.19 1.79 6.59
CA ALA A 128 -14.41 2.36 5.49
C ALA A 128 -14.06 3.83 5.79
N ALA A 129 -12.85 4.25 5.46
CA ALA A 129 -12.43 5.63 5.67
C ALA A 129 -13.17 6.56 4.70
N ASP A 130 -13.75 7.64 5.23
CA ASP A 130 -14.37 8.70 4.44
C ASP A 130 -13.37 9.84 4.18
N TRP A 131 -12.41 10.00 5.09
CA TRP A 131 -11.40 11.06 5.07
C TRP A 131 -10.01 10.51 5.41
N ILE A 132 -8.97 11.22 4.96
CA ILE A 132 -7.59 11.03 5.44
C ILE A 132 -7.03 12.34 5.97
N LEU A 133 -6.55 12.31 7.21
CA LEU A 133 -5.79 13.39 7.83
C LEU A 133 -4.32 12.98 7.90
N VAL A 134 -3.48 13.76 7.24
CA VAL A 134 -2.03 13.64 7.33
C VAL A 134 -1.49 14.76 8.19
N THR A 135 -0.74 14.42 9.23
CA THR A 135 0.05 15.38 10.01
C THR A 135 1.52 15.22 9.65
N ARG A 136 2.18 16.36 9.47
CA ARG A 136 3.60 16.45 9.16
C ARG A 136 4.28 17.34 10.19
N TYR A 137 5.13 16.74 11.01
CA TYR A 137 6.01 17.48 11.91
C TYR A 137 7.25 17.95 11.14
N ASN A 138 7.49 19.26 11.18
CA ASN A 138 8.60 19.94 10.55
C ASN A 138 9.66 20.19 11.63
N LYS A 139 10.75 19.41 11.62
CA LYS A 139 11.78 19.50 12.66
C LYS A 139 12.55 20.83 12.66
N ALA A 140 12.63 21.50 11.51
CA ALA A 140 13.45 22.69 11.35
C ALA A 140 12.88 23.92 12.06
N ASP A 141 11.55 24.01 12.16
CA ASP A 141 10.84 25.15 12.73
C ASP A 141 9.94 24.77 13.91
N ASP A 142 10.03 23.52 14.38
CA ASP A 142 9.21 22.95 15.46
C ASP A 142 7.68 23.09 15.23
N THR A 143 7.25 23.04 13.98
CA THR A 143 5.82 23.17 13.63
C THR A 143 5.19 21.84 13.22
N THR A 144 3.87 21.72 13.43
CA THR A 144 3.06 20.66 12.84
C THR A 144 2.11 21.22 11.80
N THR A 145 2.30 20.83 10.56
CA THR A 145 1.38 21.09 9.45
C THR A 145 0.45 19.90 9.25
N TRP A 146 -0.75 20.13 8.74
CA TRP A 146 -1.72 19.06 8.49
C TRP A 146 -2.49 19.29 7.20
N ILE A 147 -3.02 18.21 6.63
CA ILE A 147 -3.92 18.25 5.49
C ILE A 147 -5.02 17.21 5.64
N LEU A 148 -6.26 17.63 5.43
CA LEU A 148 -7.44 16.77 5.43
C LEU A 148 -8.00 16.71 4.00
N LYS A 149 -8.22 15.50 3.48
CA LYS A 149 -8.87 15.28 2.17
C LYS A 149 -9.89 14.16 2.27
N ASP A 150 -10.92 14.23 1.43
CA ASP A 150 -11.84 13.11 1.25
C ASP A 150 -11.06 11.91 0.68
N ILE A 151 -11.53 10.71 1.03
CA ILE A 151 -10.84 9.48 0.66
C ILE A 151 -10.75 9.29 -0.87
N ASN A 152 -11.73 9.79 -1.64
CA ASN A 152 -11.75 9.64 -3.09
C ASN A 152 -10.65 10.48 -3.74
N THR A 153 -10.44 11.72 -3.28
CA THR A 153 -9.30 12.56 -3.66
C THR A 153 -7.99 11.87 -3.36
N ALA A 154 -7.85 11.26 -2.18
CA ALA A 154 -6.63 10.54 -1.81
C ALA A 154 -6.40 9.29 -2.68
N MET A 155 -7.44 8.49 -2.94
CA MET A 155 -7.37 7.33 -3.83
C MET A 155 -6.96 7.73 -5.25
N ASN A 156 -7.58 8.78 -5.80
CA ASN A 156 -7.23 9.31 -7.12
C ASN A 156 -5.79 9.81 -7.16
N PHE A 157 -5.35 10.52 -6.11
CA PHE A 157 -4.00 11.04 -6.03
C PHE A 157 -2.94 9.94 -5.94
N PHE A 158 -3.08 8.99 -5.00
CA PHE A 158 -2.10 7.91 -4.82
C PHE A 158 -2.20 6.84 -5.91
N GLY A 159 -3.39 6.62 -6.47
CA GLY A 159 -3.60 5.74 -7.61
C GLY A 159 -3.05 6.32 -8.92
N LYS A 160 -2.72 7.61 -9.02
CA LYS A 160 -2.20 8.21 -10.26
C LYS A 160 -0.83 7.65 -10.66
N GLY A 161 -0.64 7.37 -11.96
CA GLY A 161 0.61 6.87 -12.54
C GLY A 161 0.54 5.41 -13.00
N GLU A 162 1.61 4.89 -13.59
CA GLU A 162 1.64 3.53 -14.15
C GLU A 162 1.77 2.45 -13.06
N VAL A 163 1.39 1.22 -13.41
CA VAL A 163 1.79 0.03 -12.66
C VAL A 163 3.09 -0.49 -13.28
N LYS A 164 4.18 -0.52 -12.51
CA LYS A 164 5.49 -0.95 -13.03
C LYS A 164 6.44 -1.46 -11.96
N VAL A 165 7.41 -2.27 -12.36
CA VAL A 165 8.48 -2.71 -11.46
C VAL A 165 9.41 -1.53 -11.15
N SER A 166 9.70 -1.33 -9.88
CA SER A 166 10.68 -0.34 -9.40
C SER A 166 12.12 -0.78 -9.73
N PRO A 167 13.10 0.14 -9.79
CA PRO A 167 14.50 -0.21 -10.03
C PRO A 167 15.07 -1.25 -9.04
N ARG A 168 14.54 -1.28 -7.81
CA ARG A 168 14.93 -2.23 -6.76
C ARG A 168 14.08 -3.49 -6.72
N GLY A 169 13.25 -3.75 -7.74
CA GLY A 169 12.48 -4.99 -7.88
C GLY A 169 11.27 -5.15 -6.97
N SER A 170 10.76 -4.06 -6.37
CA SER A 170 9.39 -3.96 -5.83
C SER A 170 8.40 -3.51 -6.93
N LEU A 171 7.09 -3.42 -6.65
CA LEU A 171 6.10 -2.93 -7.63
C LEU A 171 5.59 -1.54 -7.23
N TYR A 172 5.53 -0.63 -8.19
CA TYR A 172 4.77 0.61 -8.10
C TYR A 172 3.37 0.41 -8.69
N ILE A 173 2.36 0.87 -7.97
CA ILE A 173 0.96 0.93 -8.38
C ILE A 173 0.57 2.40 -8.29
N GLY A 174 0.82 3.16 -9.38
CA GLY A 174 0.82 4.61 -9.30
C GLY A 174 1.88 5.12 -8.31
N LYS A 175 1.45 5.83 -7.27
CA LYS A 175 2.31 6.33 -6.19
C LYS A 175 2.40 5.39 -4.97
N ILE A 176 1.73 4.25 -5.03
CA ILE A 176 1.76 3.24 -3.98
C ILE A 176 2.89 2.27 -4.29
N THR A 177 3.66 1.89 -3.27
CA THR A 177 4.67 0.83 -3.41
C THR A 177 4.19 -0.43 -2.73
N MET A 178 4.21 -1.54 -3.46
CA MET A 178 4.05 -2.89 -2.95
C MET A 178 5.42 -3.52 -2.77
N GLN A 179 5.70 -3.98 -1.56
CA GLN A 179 6.99 -4.53 -1.16
C GLN A 179 6.84 -5.68 -0.16
N ARG A 180 7.88 -6.50 -0.01
CA ARG A 180 8.02 -7.34 1.18
C ARG A 180 8.06 -6.46 2.43
N LYS A 181 7.39 -6.86 3.51
CA LYS A 181 7.45 -6.13 4.79
C LYS A 181 8.88 -6.00 5.30
N GLY A 182 9.59 -7.12 5.46
CA GLY A 182 10.88 -7.19 6.13
C GLY A 182 10.82 -6.82 7.64
N GLY A 183 11.92 -7.09 8.35
CA GLY A 183 12.01 -6.87 9.80
C GLY A 183 11.07 -7.77 10.61
N THR A 184 10.91 -7.48 11.90
CA THR A 184 10.09 -8.26 12.83
C THR A 184 8.86 -7.47 13.31
N PRO A 185 7.78 -8.14 13.76
CA PRO A 185 7.41 -9.53 13.46
C PRO A 185 6.85 -9.70 12.04
N ASP A 186 6.80 -10.94 11.56
CA ASP A 186 6.27 -11.37 10.25
C ASP A 186 6.92 -10.69 9.01
N PRO A 187 8.21 -10.95 8.73
CA PRO A 187 8.95 -10.31 7.64
C PRO A 187 8.39 -10.62 6.25
N THR A 188 7.67 -11.74 6.10
CA THR A 188 7.24 -12.33 4.83
C THR A 188 5.85 -11.91 4.40
N LYS A 189 5.21 -10.94 5.08
CA LYS A 189 3.94 -10.37 4.60
C LYS A 189 4.16 -9.44 3.40
N LEU A 190 3.18 -9.40 2.50
CA LEU A 190 3.08 -8.38 1.45
C LEU A 190 2.59 -7.07 2.08
N GLN A 191 3.26 -5.96 1.74
CA GLN A 191 3.05 -4.66 2.37
C GLN A 191 2.90 -3.55 1.32
N PHE A 192 1.95 -2.66 1.55
CA PHE A 192 1.71 -1.47 0.75
C PHE A 192 2.07 -0.21 1.54
N LYS A 193 2.80 0.69 0.90
CA LYS A 193 3.26 1.95 1.48
C LYS A 193 3.01 3.13 0.55
N ILE A 194 2.82 4.30 1.16
CA ILE A 194 2.71 5.59 0.48
C ILE A 194 3.61 6.61 1.17
N LYS A 195 3.83 7.72 0.48
CA LYS A 195 4.42 8.95 1.00
C LYS A 195 3.28 9.94 1.33
N PRO A 196 2.66 9.88 2.51
CA PRO A 196 1.46 10.67 2.81
C PRO A 196 1.68 12.19 2.69
N CYS A 197 2.88 12.72 2.95
CA CYS A 197 3.15 14.15 2.79
C CYS A 197 3.05 14.63 1.33
N GLU A 198 3.00 13.73 0.36
CA GLU A 198 2.71 14.13 -1.01
C GLU A 198 1.33 14.78 -1.18
N LEU A 199 0.36 14.51 -0.31
CA LEU A 199 -0.96 15.14 -0.39
C LEU A 199 -0.89 16.66 -0.27
N PHE A 200 0.11 17.21 0.46
CA PHE A 200 0.32 18.66 0.55
C PHE A 200 0.63 19.31 -0.81
N LYS A 201 1.07 18.54 -1.82
CA LYS A 201 1.27 19.04 -3.18
C LYS A 201 -0.04 19.46 -3.86
N LEU A 202 -1.20 18.99 -3.39
CA LEU A 202 -2.52 19.37 -3.91
C LEU A 202 -2.89 20.82 -3.59
N GLU A 203 -2.26 21.45 -2.59
CA GLU A 203 -2.60 22.81 -2.15
C GLU A 203 -1.77 23.89 -2.84
N GLY A 204 -1.13 23.57 -3.97
CA GLY A 204 -0.52 24.56 -4.88
C GLY A 204 0.75 25.26 -4.37
N LYS A 205 1.17 25.06 -3.12
CA LYS A 205 2.47 25.56 -2.65
C LYS A 205 3.61 24.74 -3.25
N LYS A 206 4.21 25.24 -4.34
CA LYS A 206 5.51 24.78 -4.83
C LYS A 206 6.51 24.91 -3.67
N TRP A 207 7.02 23.78 -3.18
CA TRP A 207 8.11 23.76 -2.21
C TRP A 207 9.42 24.02 -2.94
N LYS A 208 10.19 25.00 -2.44
CA LYS A 208 11.63 25.07 -2.72
C LYS A 208 12.27 23.87 -2.00
N LYS A 209 13.04 23.09 -2.77
CA LYS A 209 13.87 22.01 -2.24
C LYS A 209 14.96 22.58 -1.34
#